data_AF-A0A3D2X6Q7-F1
#
_entry.id   AF-A0A3D2X6Q7-F1
#
_cell.length_a   1.000
_cell.length_b   1.000
_cell.length_c   1.000
_cell.angle_alpha   90.00
_cell.angle_beta   90.00
_cell.angle_gamma   90.00
#
_symmetry.space_group_name_H-M   'P 1'
#
loop_
_entity.id
_entity.type
_entity.pdbx_description
1 polymer ?
#
loop_
_entity_poly.entity_id
_entity_poly.type
_entity_poly.pdbx_seq_one_letter_code
_entity_poly.pdbx_strand_id
1 'polypeptide(L)'
;SDDNFFIDKDRAIDIVETINTLCREKINFCFATRTDLIVRHGMDALHFLKNNGCYSIELGVENGCDEVLSRMGKRNTSEHNRMAISMLNKMGINTGIDYILFDPWTSLEEIEINIEFLKSTGLWGYFPPLLYVRMLPYPGTKLSSMMQTEYHRTEKLENYFVNKNTGFLFDMLMMFKSKFQSELDRLIDSLKTSISKDNLGDVILLKMLPYIFLEKALKVGCDDLSNYDKILADINIVAIVAKMNEKYSHYTHGGINYEFCDRFN
;
A
#
# COMPACT_ATOMS: atom_id res chain seq x y z
N SER A 1 -4.27 -14.53 -13.37
CA SER A 1 -4.30 -13.11 -13.72
C SER A 1 -3.25 -12.87 -14.79
N ASP A 2 -3.47 -11.88 -15.67
CA ASP A 2 -2.40 -11.32 -16.50
C ASP A 2 -1.66 -10.29 -15.63
N ASP A 3 -0.33 -10.34 -15.60
CA ASP A 3 0.48 -9.43 -14.80
C ASP A 3 0.44 -7.98 -15.33
N ASN A 4 -0.02 -7.79 -16.58
CA ASN A 4 -0.20 -6.46 -17.15
C ASN A 4 -1.24 -6.43 -18.29
N PHE A 5 -2.53 -6.46 -17.91
CA PHE A 5 -3.66 -6.50 -18.84
C PHE A 5 -3.70 -5.34 -19.85
N PHE A 6 -3.15 -4.18 -19.47
CA PHE A 6 -3.31 -2.92 -20.22
C PHE A 6 -2.12 -2.54 -21.10
N ILE A 7 -1.26 -3.52 -21.47
CA ILE A 7 -0.15 -3.29 -22.42
C ILE A 7 -0.69 -2.81 -23.77
N ASP A 8 -1.68 -3.54 -24.29
CA ASP A 8 -2.39 -3.22 -25.52
C ASP A 8 -3.81 -2.79 -25.17
N LYS A 9 -4.05 -1.48 -25.24
CA LYS A 9 -5.34 -0.86 -24.90
C LYS A 9 -6.46 -1.39 -25.79
N ASP A 10 -6.21 -1.55 -27.09
CA ASP A 10 -7.26 -1.88 -28.04
C ASP A 10 -7.68 -3.34 -27.86
N ARG A 11 -6.70 -4.22 -27.62
CA ARG A 11 -6.96 -5.61 -27.20
C ARG A 11 -7.73 -5.67 -25.87
N ALA A 12 -7.37 -4.86 -24.89
CA ALA A 12 -8.07 -4.81 -23.60
C ALA A 12 -9.54 -4.40 -23.77
N ILE A 13 -9.80 -3.39 -24.61
CA ILE A 13 -11.15 -2.93 -24.95
C ILE A 13 -11.94 -4.05 -25.66
N ASP A 14 -11.36 -4.68 -26.69
CA ASP A 14 -11.99 -5.76 -27.45
C ASP A 14 -12.39 -6.96 -26.56
N ILE A 15 -11.51 -7.33 -25.61
CA ILE A 15 -11.82 -8.37 -24.62
C ILE A 15 -13.05 -7.98 -23.79
N VAL A 16 -13.09 -6.75 -23.27
CA VAL A 16 -14.19 -6.27 -22.43
C VAL A 16 -15.51 -6.21 -23.22
N GLU A 17 -15.49 -5.71 -24.46
CA GLU A 17 -16.67 -5.67 -25.32
C GLU A 17 -17.17 -7.07 -25.67
N THR A 18 -16.25 -7.96 -26.02
CA THR A 18 -16.57 -9.35 -26.37
C THR A 18 -17.22 -10.07 -25.19
N ILE A 19 -16.64 -9.95 -23.99
CA ILE A 19 -17.20 -10.57 -22.78
C ILE A 19 -18.60 -10.01 -22.48
N ASN A 20 -18.75 -8.68 -22.45
CA ASN A 20 -20.05 -8.06 -22.17
C ASN A 20 -21.11 -8.46 -23.22
N THR A 21 -20.73 -8.61 -24.49
CA THR A 21 -21.62 -9.07 -25.55
C THR A 21 -22.04 -10.53 -25.37
N LEU A 22 -21.09 -11.42 -25.06
CA LEU A 22 -21.37 -12.84 -24.84
C LEU A 22 -22.23 -13.06 -23.60
N CYS A 23 -21.98 -12.31 -22.53
CA CYS A 23 -22.74 -12.37 -21.28
C CYS A 23 -24.11 -11.65 -21.37
N ARG A 24 -24.28 -10.74 -22.34
CA ARG A 24 -25.47 -9.87 -22.48
C ARG A 24 -25.71 -8.96 -21.26
N GLU A 25 -24.67 -8.71 -20.49
CA GLU A 25 -24.65 -7.80 -19.35
C GLU A 25 -23.24 -7.27 -19.13
N LYS A 26 -23.11 -6.21 -18.32
CA LYS A 26 -21.81 -5.66 -17.94
C LYS A 26 -21.26 -6.46 -16.76
N ILE A 27 -20.14 -7.13 -16.97
CA ILE A 27 -19.47 -7.89 -15.91
C ILE A 27 -18.58 -6.96 -15.11
N ASN A 28 -18.68 -7.00 -13.79
CA ASN A 28 -17.75 -6.28 -12.92
C ASN A 28 -16.38 -6.95 -12.97
N PHE A 29 -15.33 -6.16 -13.21
CA PHE A 29 -13.96 -6.68 -13.28
C PHE A 29 -12.94 -5.74 -12.66
N CYS A 30 -11.79 -6.32 -12.31
CA CYS A 30 -10.57 -5.64 -11.92
C CYS A 30 -9.39 -6.21 -12.69
N PHE A 31 -8.29 -5.46 -12.74
CA PHE A 31 -7.04 -5.92 -13.35
C PHE A 31 -5.83 -5.17 -12.77
N ALA A 32 -4.64 -5.75 -12.96
CA ALA A 32 -3.37 -5.12 -12.60
C ALA A 32 -2.68 -4.51 -13.82
N THR A 33 -2.02 -3.37 -13.63
CA THR A 33 -1.19 -2.75 -14.67
C THR A 33 -0.11 -1.82 -14.09
N ARG A 34 0.69 -1.26 -14.99
CA ARG A 34 1.70 -0.26 -14.68
C ARG A 34 1.13 1.15 -14.82
N THR A 35 1.62 2.07 -14.01
CA THR A 35 1.15 3.46 -13.99
C THR A 35 1.48 4.22 -15.29
N ASP A 36 2.58 3.90 -15.98
CA ASP A 36 2.91 4.50 -17.28
C ASP A 36 1.91 4.14 -18.39
N LEU A 37 1.26 2.96 -18.30
CA LEU A 37 0.23 2.56 -19.25
C LEU A 37 -1.08 3.30 -19.00
N ILE A 38 -1.43 3.56 -17.74
CA ILE A 38 -2.56 4.44 -17.39
C ILE A 38 -2.36 5.82 -17.99
N VAL A 39 -1.18 6.43 -17.78
CA VAL A 39 -0.86 7.76 -18.30
C VAL A 39 -0.85 7.77 -19.83
N ARG A 40 -0.22 6.78 -20.46
CA ARG A 40 -0.12 6.67 -21.93
C ARG A 40 -1.47 6.55 -22.60
N HIS A 41 -2.34 5.70 -22.06
CA HIS A 41 -3.63 5.37 -22.68
C HIS A 41 -4.71 6.40 -22.40
N GLY A 42 -4.53 7.21 -21.35
CA GLY A 42 -5.31 8.43 -21.12
C GLY A 42 -6.72 8.19 -20.55
N MET A 43 -7.42 9.29 -20.33
CA MET A 43 -8.73 9.30 -19.67
C MET A 43 -9.84 8.61 -20.46
N ASP A 44 -9.81 8.67 -21.80
CA ASP A 44 -10.86 8.08 -22.64
C ASP A 44 -10.92 6.55 -22.46
N ALA A 45 -9.75 5.92 -22.37
CA ALA A 45 -9.65 4.50 -22.12
C ALA A 45 -10.18 4.13 -20.73
N LEU A 46 -9.84 4.91 -19.71
CA LEU A 46 -10.34 4.71 -18.34
C LEU A 46 -11.86 4.91 -18.26
N HIS A 47 -12.39 5.91 -18.97
CA HIS A 47 -13.82 6.18 -19.03
C HIS A 47 -14.57 5.01 -19.68
N PHE A 48 -14.03 4.47 -20.78
CA PHE A 48 -14.55 3.27 -21.40
C PHE A 48 -14.56 2.09 -20.41
N LEU A 49 -13.44 1.81 -19.75
CA LEU A 49 -13.32 0.69 -18.81
C LEU A 49 -14.30 0.83 -17.64
N LYS A 50 -14.39 2.02 -17.03
CA LYS A 50 -15.32 2.31 -15.93
C LYS A 50 -16.77 2.08 -16.35
N ASN A 51 -17.16 2.57 -17.52
CA ASN A 51 -18.52 2.43 -18.04
C ASN A 51 -18.86 0.99 -18.43
N ASN A 52 -17.87 0.11 -18.55
CA ASN A 52 -18.03 -1.29 -18.95
C ASN A 52 -17.78 -2.30 -17.82
N GLY A 53 -17.75 -1.84 -16.57
CA GLY A 53 -17.71 -2.71 -15.39
C GLY A 53 -16.38 -2.73 -14.63
N CYS A 54 -15.39 -1.93 -15.04
CA CYS A 54 -14.15 -1.80 -14.27
C CYS A 54 -14.42 -1.04 -12.96
N TYR A 55 -14.30 -1.73 -11.83
CA TYR A 55 -14.52 -1.14 -10.51
C TYR A 55 -13.22 -0.87 -9.75
N SER A 56 -12.14 -1.62 -10.04
CA SER A 56 -10.84 -1.49 -9.38
C SER A 56 -9.68 -1.74 -10.35
N ILE A 57 -8.57 -1.03 -10.17
CA ILE A 57 -7.30 -1.25 -10.88
C ILE A 57 -6.17 -1.35 -9.86
N GLU A 58 -5.39 -2.43 -9.94
CA GLU A 58 -4.17 -2.63 -9.14
C GLU A 58 -2.97 -2.00 -9.86
N LEU A 59 -2.27 -1.10 -9.18
CA LEU A 59 -1.12 -0.36 -9.72
C LEU A 59 0.18 -0.82 -9.07
N GLY A 60 1.10 -1.26 -9.92
CA GLY A 60 2.51 -1.43 -9.58
C GLY A 60 3.23 -0.08 -9.42
N VAL A 61 2.94 0.64 -8.33
CA VAL A 61 3.57 1.94 -7.97
C VAL A 61 5.00 1.72 -7.51
N GLU A 62 5.20 0.71 -6.65
CA GLU A 62 6.46 0.26 -6.04
C GLU A 62 7.15 1.26 -5.11
N ASN A 63 7.40 2.49 -5.55
CA ASN A 63 8.13 3.47 -4.75
C ASN A 63 7.86 4.92 -5.20
N GLY A 64 8.08 5.87 -4.29
CA GLY A 64 7.92 7.31 -4.53
C GLY A 64 9.19 8.03 -4.98
N CYS A 65 10.35 7.36 -4.94
CA CYS A 65 11.67 7.91 -5.28
C CYS A 65 12.17 7.34 -6.62
N ASP A 66 12.54 8.22 -7.55
CA ASP A 66 12.96 7.85 -8.91
C ASP A 66 14.27 7.05 -8.93
N GLU A 67 15.20 7.37 -8.02
CA GLU A 67 16.45 6.64 -7.84
C GLU A 67 16.20 5.18 -7.41
N VAL A 68 15.25 4.97 -6.49
CA VAL A 68 14.82 3.64 -6.04
C VAL A 68 14.13 2.89 -7.17
N LEU A 69 13.20 3.53 -7.89
CA LEU A 69 12.51 2.92 -9.05
C LEU A 69 13.52 2.45 -10.11
N SER A 70 14.52 3.28 -10.42
CA SER A 70 15.61 2.94 -11.33
C SER A 70 16.43 1.75 -10.82
N ARG A 71 16.78 1.75 -9.54
CA ARG A 71 17.52 0.65 -8.87
C ARG A 71 16.76 -0.67 -8.92
N MET A 72 15.45 -0.64 -8.71
CA MET A 72 14.54 -1.78 -8.86
C MET A 72 14.37 -2.24 -10.31
N GLY A 73 14.90 -1.49 -11.29
CA GLY A 73 14.72 -1.78 -12.71
C GLY A 73 13.31 -1.48 -13.21
N LYS A 74 12.52 -0.73 -12.44
CA LYS A 74 11.21 -0.24 -12.87
C LYS A 74 11.49 0.89 -13.87
N ARG A 75 11.29 0.61 -15.15
CA ARG A 75 11.36 1.63 -16.23
C ARG A 75 10.15 2.57 -16.11
N ASN A 76 10.06 3.33 -15.03
CA ASN A 76 8.92 4.15 -14.64
C ASN A 76 9.37 5.32 -13.74
N THR A 77 8.50 6.29 -13.50
CA THR A 77 8.80 7.46 -12.66
C THR A 77 7.74 7.69 -11.59
N SER A 78 8.13 8.34 -10.49
CA SER A 78 7.23 8.83 -9.45
C SER A 78 6.18 9.79 -10.00
N GLU A 79 6.48 10.50 -11.09
CA GLU A 79 5.51 11.37 -11.76
C GLU A 79 4.41 10.58 -12.47
N HIS A 80 4.76 9.52 -13.22
CA HIS A 80 3.73 8.63 -13.76
C HIS A 80 2.88 8.02 -12.65
N ASN A 81 3.49 7.67 -11.51
CA ASN A 81 2.75 7.18 -10.35
C ASN A 81 1.75 8.22 -9.83
N ARG A 82 2.17 9.47 -9.62
CA ARG A 82 1.29 10.59 -9.21
C ARG A 82 0.14 10.80 -10.20
N MET A 83 0.46 10.85 -11.48
CA MET A 83 -0.52 11.07 -12.54
C MET A 83 -1.55 9.93 -12.60
N ALA A 84 -1.11 8.67 -12.59
CA ALA A 84 -2.01 7.53 -12.65
C ALA A 84 -2.97 7.49 -11.45
N ILE A 85 -2.46 7.68 -10.24
CA ILE A 85 -3.31 7.76 -9.02
C ILE A 85 -4.33 8.89 -9.15
N SER A 86 -3.89 10.08 -9.59
CA SER A 86 -4.79 11.23 -9.81
C SER A 86 -5.88 10.94 -10.84
N MET A 87 -5.54 10.27 -11.94
CA MET A 87 -6.47 9.91 -13.01
C MET A 87 -7.54 8.92 -12.52
N LEU A 88 -7.13 7.88 -11.79
CA LEU A 88 -8.07 6.89 -11.24
C LEU A 88 -8.99 7.50 -10.17
N ASN A 89 -8.45 8.35 -9.29
CA ASN A 89 -9.23 9.08 -8.30
C ASN A 89 -10.30 9.97 -8.97
N LYS A 90 -9.94 10.69 -10.04
CA LYS A 90 -10.89 11.51 -10.81
C LYS A 90 -12.01 10.70 -11.46
N MET A 91 -11.74 9.43 -11.81
CA MET A 91 -12.74 8.52 -12.38
C MET A 91 -13.58 7.77 -11.34
N GLY A 92 -13.26 7.92 -10.04
CA GLY A 92 -13.87 7.10 -9.00
C GLY A 92 -13.64 5.60 -9.23
N ILE A 93 -12.47 5.23 -9.76
CA ILE A 93 -12.02 3.84 -9.87
C ILE A 93 -11.23 3.53 -8.61
N ASN A 94 -11.57 2.43 -7.93
CA ASN A 94 -10.81 1.99 -6.77
C ASN A 94 -9.38 1.65 -7.21
N THR A 95 -8.40 2.06 -6.42
CA THR A 95 -7.00 1.84 -6.75
C THR A 95 -6.37 0.92 -5.72
N GLY A 96 -5.97 -0.27 -6.15
CA GLY A 96 -5.05 -1.12 -5.40
C GLY A 96 -3.62 -0.60 -5.59
N ILE A 97 -2.81 -0.58 -4.54
CA ILE A 97 -1.44 -0.08 -4.58
C ILE A 97 -0.47 -1.18 -4.17
N ASP A 98 0.39 -1.59 -5.09
CA ASP A 98 1.58 -2.37 -4.76
C ASP A 98 2.73 -1.41 -4.46
N TYR A 99 3.33 -1.57 -3.28
CA TYR A 99 4.37 -0.67 -2.78
C TYR A 99 5.46 -1.45 -2.03
N ILE A 100 6.71 -1.15 -2.35
CA ILE A 100 7.92 -1.67 -1.72
C ILE A 100 8.68 -0.47 -1.17
N LEU A 101 8.48 -0.19 0.13
CA LEU A 101 9.14 0.94 0.78
C LEU A 101 10.64 0.71 0.96
N PHE A 102 11.05 -0.55 1.13
CA PHE A 102 12.43 -0.92 1.47
C PHE A 102 13.09 -1.82 0.43
N ASP A 103 14.33 -1.51 0.10
CA ASP A 103 15.30 -2.37 -0.57
C ASP A 103 16.62 -2.38 0.26
N PRO A 104 17.61 -3.23 -0.06
CA PRO A 104 18.84 -3.34 0.73
C PRO A 104 19.63 -2.03 0.89
N TRP A 105 19.48 -1.11 -0.06
CA TRP A 105 20.23 0.14 -0.12
C TRP A 105 19.39 1.36 0.30
N THR A 106 18.16 1.16 0.76
CA THR A 106 17.29 2.27 1.17
C THR A 106 17.96 3.14 2.24
N SER A 107 18.03 4.43 1.94
CA SER A 107 18.51 5.49 2.84
C SER A 107 17.35 6.14 3.61
N LEU A 108 17.66 6.87 4.68
CA LEU A 108 16.64 7.57 5.46
C LEU A 108 16.04 8.74 4.66
N GLU A 109 16.84 9.39 3.82
CA GLU A 109 16.43 10.44 2.91
C GLU A 109 15.43 9.92 1.85
N GLU A 110 15.66 8.72 1.31
CA GLU A 110 14.70 8.06 0.41
C GLU A 110 13.37 7.75 1.15
N ILE A 111 13.41 7.42 2.45
CA ILE A 111 12.20 7.25 3.26
C ILE A 111 11.46 8.60 3.42
N GLU A 112 12.15 9.71 3.64
CA GLU A 112 11.54 11.05 3.69
C GLU A 112 10.85 11.40 2.37
N ILE A 113 11.49 11.15 1.23
CA ILE A 113 10.90 11.33 -0.10
C ILE A 113 9.62 10.49 -0.25
N ASN A 114 9.64 9.25 0.22
CA ASN A 114 8.47 8.37 0.19
C ASN A 114 7.34 8.87 1.11
N ILE A 115 7.65 9.42 2.28
CA ILE A 115 6.65 10.03 3.17
C ILE A 115 5.93 11.17 2.45
N GLU A 116 6.67 12.08 1.83
CA GLU A 116 6.10 13.22 1.09
C GLU A 116 5.34 12.77 -0.16
N PHE A 117 5.84 11.75 -0.87
CA PHE A 117 5.10 11.10 -1.95
C PHE A 117 3.73 10.62 -1.48
N LEU A 118 3.68 9.78 -0.45
CA LEU A 118 2.44 9.20 0.08
C LEU A 118 1.45 10.27 0.55
N LYS A 119 1.92 11.35 1.19
CA LYS A 119 1.08 12.49 1.57
C LYS A 119 0.52 13.20 0.33
N SER A 120 1.36 13.51 -0.66
CA SER A 120 0.97 14.26 -1.85
C SER A 120 -0.02 13.52 -2.76
N THR A 121 -0.02 12.18 -2.74
CA THR A 121 -0.91 11.34 -3.54
C THR A 121 -2.18 10.89 -2.81
N GLY A 122 -2.35 11.29 -1.55
CA GLY A 122 -3.48 10.83 -0.72
C GLY A 122 -3.36 9.36 -0.28
N LEU A 123 -2.16 8.78 -0.31
CA LEU A 123 -1.88 7.43 0.17
C LEU A 123 -1.43 7.39 1.64
N TRP A 124 -1.27 8.54 2.29
CA TRP A 124 -0.99 8.63 3.72
C TRP A 124 -2.19 8.11 4.53
N GLY A 125 -2.01 6.99 5.24
CA GLY A 125 -3.14 6.27 5.85
C GLY A 125 -3.82 5.27 4.92
N TYR A 126 -3.20 4.87 3.80
CA TYR A 126 -3.70 3.78 2.96
C TYR A 126 -3.82 2.48 3.77
N PHE A 127 -4.88 1.70 3.49
CA PHE A 127 -5.20 0.46 4.20
C PHE A 127 -5.35 -0.69 3.19
N PRO A 128 -4.62 -1.82 3.38
CA PRO A 128 -3.66 -2.10 4.45
C PRO A 128 -2.38 -1.23 4.35
N PRO A 129 -1.62 -1.01 5.44
CA PRO A 129 -0.49 -0.07 5.42
C PRO A 129 0.62 -0.44 4.43
N LEU A 130 1.11 0.55 3.66
CA LEU A 130 2.15 0.39 2.63
C LEU A 130 3.59 0.36 3.20
N LEU A 131 3.75 0.21 4.51
CA LEU A 131 4.99 0.51 5.24
C LEU A 131 5.84 -0.72 5.56
N TYR A 132 5.31 -1.93 5.39
CA TYR A 132 5.91 -3.14 5.95
C TYR A 132 6.62 -4.03 4.93
N VAL A 133 6.67 -3.60 3.67
CA VAL A 133 7.17 -4.43 2.56
C VAL A 133 8.61 -4.05 2.25
N ARG A 134 9.46 -5.07 2.14
CA ARG A 134 10.83 -4.97 1.61
C ARG A 134 11.03 -5.90 0.41
N MET A 135 11.91 -5.53 -0.51
CA MET A 135 12.26 -6.34 -1.66
C MET A 135 13.01 -7.61 -1.24
N LEU A 136 12.61 -8.79 -1.73
CA LEU A 136 13.28 -10.05 -1.39
C LEU A 136 14.16 -10.55 -2.53
N PRO A 137 15.39 -11.06 -2.24
CA PRO A 137 16.32 -11.56 -3.25
C PRO A 137 15.95 -12.98 -3.70
N TYR A 138 14.84 -13.14 -4.43
CA TYR A 138 14.45 -14.45 -4.95
C TYR A 138 15.50 -15.02 -5.92
N PRO A 139 15.78 -16.35 -5.87
CA PRO A 139 16.75 -16.98 -6.76
C PRO A 139 16.51 -16.65 -8.24
N GLY A 140 17.57 -16.27 -8.96
CA GLY A 140 17.52 -15.93 -10.38
C GLY A 140 17.12 -14.47 -10.67
N THR A 141 16.79 -13.67 -9.64
CA THR A 141 16.60 -12.22 -9.80
C THR A 141 17.92 -11.46 -9.80
N LYS A 142 17.95 -10.29 -10.44
CA LYS A 142 19.09 -9.36 -10.39
C LYS A 142 19.51 -9.05 -8.96
N LEU A 143 18.53 -8.89 -8.05
CA LEU A 143 18.77 -8.62 -6.64
C LEU A 143 19.53 -9.77 -5.95
N SER A 144 19.15 -11.02 -6.21
CA SER A 144 19.85 -12.18 -5.64
C SER A 144 21.32 -12.23 -6.04
N SER A 145 21.65 -11.90 -7.30
CA SER A 145 23.03 -11.84 -7.76
C SER A 145 23.81 -10.68 -7.12
N MET A 146 23.16 -9.54 -6.87
CA MET A 146 23.79 -8.37 -6.25
C MET A 146 24.11 -8.60 -4.77
N MET A 147 23.22 -9.27 -4.03
CA MET A 147 23.41 -9.48 -2.58
C MET A 147 24.42 -10.60 -2.27
N GLN A 148 24.75 -11.48 -3.22
CA GLN A 148 25.63 -12.64 -3.02
C GLN A 148 25.19 -13.56 -1.86
N THR A 149 23.90 -13.51 -1.48
CA THR A 149 23.31 -14.32 -0.41
C THR A 149 22.51 -15.48 -1.00
N GLU A 150 22.66 -16.68 -0.44
CA GLU A 150 21.72 -17.77 -0.71
C GLU A 150 20.35 -17.39 -0.13
N TYR A 151 19.31 -17.41 -0.97
CA TYR A 151 17.95 -17.19 -0.51
C TYR A 151 17.54 -18.32 0.43
N HIS A 152 17.46 -18.05 1.72
CA HIS A 152 16.82 -18.95 2.67
C HIS A 152 15.35 -18.55 2.81
N ARG A 153 14.48 -19.48 2.42
CA ARG A 153 13.00 -19.34 2.42
C ARG A 153 12.42 -19.06 3.82
N THR A 154 13.25 -19.15 4.85
CA THR A 154 12.94 -19.00 6.27
C THR A 154 13.86 -17.96 6.89
N GLU A 155 13.27 -16.82 7.23
CA GLU A 155 13.61 -15.90 8.33
C GLU A 155 15.05 -15.37 8.52
N LYS A 156 15.13 -14.04 8.61
CA LYS A 156 16.31 -13.19 8.82
C LYS A 156 17.39 -13.28 7.73
N LEU A 157 17.26 -12.40 6.74
CA LEU A 157 18.42 -11.93 5.97
C LEU A 157 19.27 -11.08 6.94
N GLU A 158 20.24 -11.71 7.59
CA GLU A 158 21.23 -11.00 8.40
C GLU A 158 21.90 -9.92 7.55
N ASN A 159 22.06 -8.71 8.11
CA ASN A 159 22.65 -7.57 7.42
C ASN A 159 21.96 -7.19 6.08
N TYR A 160 20.64 -7.38 5.98
CA TYR A 160 19.86 -7.01 4.80
C TYR A 160 20.06 -5.54 4.38
N PHE A 161 20.04 -4.62 5.34
CA PHE A 161 20.21 -3.20 5.08
C PHE A 161 21.69 -2.81 5.14
N VAL A 162 22.18 -2.16 4.10
CA VAL A 162 23.53 -1.57 4.07
C VAL A 162 23.62 -0.43 5.09
N ASN A 163 22.56 0.39 5.19
CA ASN A 163 22.45 1.42 6.22
C ASN A 163 21.81 0.82 7.49
N LYS A 164 22.59 0.78 8.58
CA LYS A 164 22.15 0.22 9.87
C LYS A 164 20.95 0.97 10.46
N ASN A 165 20.90 2.29 10.30
CA ASN A 165 19.81 3.10 10.84
C ASN A 165 18.49 2.80 10.11
N THR A 166 18.54 2.57 8.79
CA THR A 166 17.39 2.05 8.04
C THR A 166 16.95 0.68 8.59
N GLY A 167 17.91 -0.18 8.96
CA GLY A 167 17.62 -1.45 9.61
C GLY A 167 16.87 -1.29 10.93
N PHE A 168 17.34 -0.42 11.83
CA PHE A 168 16.64 -0.14 13.08
C PHE A 168 15.25 0.47 12.87
N LEU A 169 15.09 1.36 11.88
CA LEU A 169 13.78 1.90 11.50
C LEU A 169 12.82 0.79 11.04
N PHE A 170 13.29 -0.10 10.16
CA PHE A 170 12.52 -1.24 9.70
C PHE A 170 12.14 -2.17 10.85
N ASP A 171 13.07 -2.47 11.75
CA ASP A 171 12.81 -3.31 12.92
C ASP A 171 11.76 -2.68 13.84
N MET A 172 11.84 -1.36 14.08
CA MET A 172 10.82 -0.62 14.83
C MET A 172 9.43 -0.70 14.17
N LEU A 173 9.34 -0.60 12.84
CA LEU A 173 8.07 -0.77 12.11
C LEU A 173 7.52 -2.20 12.24
N MET A 174 8.40 -3.21 12.17
CA MET A 174 8.00 -4.61 12.33
C MET A 174 7.56 -4.92 13.77
N MET A 175 8.21 -4.33 14.77
CA MET A 175 7.78 -4.39 16.17
C MET A 175 6.41 -3.71 16.36
N PHE A 176 6.21 -2.54 15.76
CA PHE A 176 4.92 -1.85 15.76
C PHE A 176 3.83 -2.72 15.14
N LYS A 177 4.09 -3.26 13.94
CA LYS A 177 3.17 -4.14 13.21
C LYS A 177 2.77 -5.35 14.07
N SER A 178 3.77 -6.03 14.64
CA SER A 178 3.56 -7.21 15.48
C SER A 178 2.75 -6.89 16.74
N LYS A 179 2.92 -5.69 17.31
CA LYS A 179 2.29 -5.30 18.57
C LYS A 179 0.86 -4.76 18.39
N PHE A 180 0.60 -4.03 17.30
CA PHE A 180 -0.65 -3.26 17.16
C PHE A 180 -1.47 -3.60 15.92
N GLN A 181 -0.89 -4.09 14.82
CA GLN A 181 -1.60 -4.12 13.53
C GLN A 181 -2.85 -5.00 13.56
N SER A 182 -2.79 -6.18 14.18
CA SER A 182 -3.94 -7.09 14.31
C SER A 182 -5.13 -6.44 15.03
N GLU A 183 -4.84 -5.63 16.06
CA GLU A 183 -5.86 -4.88 16.79
C GLU A 183 -6.46 -3.75 15.93
N LEU A 184 -5.60 -2.98 15.27
CA LEU A 184 -6.01 -1.89 14.38
C LEU A 184 -6.89 -2.41 13.25
N ASP A 185 -6.50 -3.51 12.61
CA ASP A 185 -7.26 -4.15 11.53
C ASP A 185 -8.64 -4.57 12.02
N ARG A 186 -8.72 -5.25 13.17
CA ARG A 186 -10.01 -5.63 13.78
C ARG A 186 -10.90 -4.43 14.08
N LEU A 187 -10.35 -3.36 14.65
CA LEU A 187 -11.11 -2.14 14.94
C LEU A 187 -11.63 -1.50 13.65
N ILE A 188 -10.76 -1.36 12.64
CA ILE A 188 -11.12 -0.81 11.33
C ILE A 188 -12.22 -1.66 10.68
N ASP A 189 -12.10 -2.99 10.68
CA ASP A 189 -13.07 -3.89 10.06
C ASP A 189 -14.42 -3.87 10.80
N SER A 190 -14.41 -3.79 12.13
CA SER A 190 -15.63 -3.63 12.94
C SER A 190 -16.38 -2.35 12.56
N LEU A 191 -15.64 -1.27 12.31
CA LEU A 191 -16.19 0.03 11.92
C LEU A 191 -16.66 0.08 10.46
N LYS A 192 -16.05 -0.68 9.55
CA LYS A 192 -16.43 -0.72 8.12
C LYS A 192 -17.89 -1.09 7.89
N THR A 193 -18.45 -1.95 8.73
CA THR A 193 -19.86 -2.40 8.63
C THR A 193 -20.87 -1.32 9.04
N SER A 194 -20.42 -0.25 9.69
CA SER A 194 -21.28 0.80 10.28
C SER A 194 -20.71 2.21 10.08
N ILE A 195 -19.94 2.43 9.02
CA ILE A 195 -19.33 3.75 8.76
C ILE A 195 -20.43 4.81 8.69
N SER A 196 -20.36 5.77 9.59
CA SER A 196 -21.19 6.97 9.62
C SER A 196 -20.27 8.20 9.68
N LYS A 197 -20.85 9.39 9.54
CA LYS A 197 -20.08 10.63 9.75
C LYS A 197 -19.47 10.69 11.16
N ASP A 198 -20.05 9.99 12.13
CA ASP A 198 -19.67 10.05 13.55
C ASP A 198 -18.46 9.17 13.90
N ASN A 199 -18.11 8.19 13.06
CA ASN A 199 -16.94 7.30 13.29
C ASN A 199 -15.87 7.39 12.19
N LEU A 200 -16.11 8.15 11.11
CA LEU A 200 -15.15 8.34 10.02
C LEU A 200 -13.79 8.87 10.53
N GLY A 201 -13.81 9.82 11.46
CA GLY A 201 -12.59 10.37 12.06
C GLY A 201 -11.77 9.32 12.82
N ASP A 202 -12.44 8.37 13.48
CA ASP A 202 -11.77 7.29 14.21
C ASP A 202 -11.15 6.27 13.26
N VAL A 203 -11.85 5.91 12.17
CA VAL A 203 -11.31 5.05 11.10
C VAL A 203 -10.08 5.70 10.47
N ILE A 204 -10.14 7.00 10.16
CA ILE A 204 -9.00 7.75 9.61
C ILE A 204 -7.83 7.73 10.59
N LEU A 205 -8.06 8.02 11.88
CA LEU A 205 -7.02 7.99 12.89
C LEU A 205 -6.35 6.60 12.99
N LEU A 206 -7.15 5.53 13.07
CA LEU A 206 -6.63 4.16 13.16
C LEU A 206 -5.75 3.81 11.95
N LYS A 207 -6.17 4.20 10.75
CA LYS A 207 -5.39 4.03 9.51
C LYS A 207 -4.10 4.86 9.51
N MET A 208 -4.09 6.04 10.12
CA MET A 208 -2.93 6.92 10.17
C MET A 208 -1.87 6.50 11.19
N LEU A 209 -2.22 5.75 12.25
CA LEU A 209 -1.29 5.41 13.35
C LEU A 209 0.05 4.78 12.90
N PRO A 210 0.09 3.79 11.99
CA PRO A 210 1.36 3.25 11.47
C PRO A 210 2.23 4.32 10.78
N TYR A 211 1.60 5.25 10.06
CA TYR A 211 2.28 6.29 9.30
C TYR A 211 2.79 7.41 10.23
N ILE A 212 2.02 7.79 11.25
CA ILE A 212 2.45 8.70 12.31
C ILE A 212 3.66 8.13 13.06
N PHE A 213 3.65 6.82 13.33
CA PHE A 213 4.78 6.14 13.95
C PHE A 213 6.03 6.21 13.07
N LEU A 214 5.93 5.89 11.78
CA LEU A 214 7.05 6.02 10.83
C LEU A 214 7.66 7.43 10.85
N GLU A 215 6.82 8.45 10.69
CA GLU A 215 7.29 9.84 10.63
C GLU A 215 7.98 10.28 11.92
N LYS A 216 7.45 9.89 13.09
CA LYS A 216 8.07 10.20 14.38
C LYS A 216 9.37 9.43 14.60
N ALA A 217 9.42 8.15 14.22
CA ALA A 217 10.64 7.35 14.32
C ALA A 217 11.78 7.95 13.49
N LEU A 218 11.46 8.48 12.31
CA LEU A 218 12.43 9.16 11.46
C LEU A 218 12.93 10.48 12.08
N LYS A 219 12.02 11.31 12.63
CA LYS A 219 12.36 12.60 13.26
C LYS A 219 13.17 12.48 14.55
N VAL A 220 12.87 11.48 15.38
CA VAL A 220 13.54 11.27 16.67
C VAL A 220 14.93 10.64 16.49
N GLY A 221 15.14 9.94 15.37
CA GLY A 221 16.37 9.22 15.07
C GLY A 221 16.28 7.74 15.39
N CYS A 222 16.91 6.94 14.52
CA CYS A 222 16.86 5.48 14.49
C CYS A 222 18.27 4.87 14.52
N ASP A 223 19.14 5.37 15.41
CA ASP A 223 20.49 4.82 15.62
C ASP A 223 20.48 3.49 16.39
N ASP A 224 19.42 3.23 17.15
CA ASP A 224 19.13 2.00 17.86
C ASP A 224 17.62 1.89 18.17
N LEU A 225 17.23 0.93 19.01
CA LEU A 225 15.84 0.71 19.42
C LEU A 225 15.43 1.46 20.70
N SER A 226 16.31 2.26 21.30
CA SER A 226 16.09 2.91 22.62
C SER A 226 14.96 3.95 22.60
N ASN A 227 14.64 4.48 21.42
CA ASN A 227 13.57 5.45 21.24
C ASN A 227 12.19 4.81 21.01
N TYR A 228 12.11 3.49 20.79
CA TYR A 228 10.85 2.81 20.44
C TYR A 228 9.73 3.09 21.44
N ASP A 229 9.94 2.80 22.73
CA ASP A 229 8.90 3.01 23.75
C ASP A 229 8.58 4.50 23.98
N LYS A 230 9.56 5.39 23.81
CA LYS A 230 9.34 6.85 23.89
C LYS A 230 8.43 7.33 22.76
N ILE A 231 8.64 6.84 21.54
CA ILE A 231 7.80 7.18 20.37
C ILE A 231 6.38 6.67 20.58
N LEU A 232 6.21 5.44 21.08
CA LEU A 232 4.88 4.89 21.39
C LEU A 232 4.15 5.72 22.45
N ALA A 233 4.87 6.16 23.49
CA ALA A 233 4.32 7.01 24.55
C ALA A 233 3.94 8.40 24.03
N ASP A 234 4.76 9.00 23.17
CA ASP A 234 4.51 10.32 22.55
C ASP A 234 3.29 10.29 21.61
N ILE A 235 3.06 9.18 20.89
CA ILE A 235 1.83 8.96 20.10
C ILE A 235 0.63 8.67 21.00
N ASN A 236 0.89 8.17 22.21
CA ASN A 236 -0.12 7.66 23.14
C ASN A 236 -0.96 6.51 22.55
N ILE A 237 -0.33 5.67 21.71
CA ILE A 237 -1.07 4.65 20.95
C ILE A 237 -1.79 3.63 21.84
N VAL A 238 -1.20 3.27 22.98
CA VAL A 238 -1.80 2.30 23.91
C VAL A 238 -3.13 2.83 24.45
N ALA A 239 -3.19 4.10 24.86
CA ALA A 239 -4.43 4.69 25.34
C ALA A 239 -5.45 4.91 24.22
N ILE A 240 -4.98 5.29 23.01
CA ILE A 240 -5.86 5.42 21.84
C ILE A 240 -6.55 4.09 21.56
N VAL A 241 -5.79 3.01 21.44
CA VAL A 241 -6.33 1.67 21.16
C VAL A 241 -7.27 1.20 22.27
N ALA A 242 -6.91 1.40 23.55
CA ALA A 242 -7.77 1.05 24.68
C ALA A 242 -9.12 1.81 24.63
N LYS A 243 -9.08 3.11 24.34
CA LYS A 243 -10.27 3.96 24.20
C LYS A 243 -11.15 3.52 23.02
N MET A 244 -10.54 3.17 21.88
CA MET A 244 -11.29 2.67 20.72
C MET A 244 -11.97 1.33 21.04
N ASN A 245 -11.27 0.44 21.73
CA ASN A 245 -11.85 -0.83 22.17
C ASN A 245 -13.02 -0.65 23.13
N GLU A 246 -12.92 0.26 24.09
CA GLU A 246 -14.04 0.59 24.99
C GLU A 246 -15.23 1.13 24.19
N LYS A 247 -14.97 2.12 23.33
CA LYS A 247 -15.98 2.79 22.49
C LYS A 247 -16.72 1.83 21.56
N TYR A 248 -16.02 0.81 21.02
CA TYR A 248 -16.55 -0.11 20.03
C TYR A 248 -16.71 -1.56 20.52
N SER A 249 -16.67 -1.77 21.84
CA SER A 249 -16.81 -3.07 22.50
C SER A 249 -18.07 -3.84 22.10
N HIS A 250 -19.15 -3.14 21.71
CA HIS A 250 -20.42 -3.74 21.30
C HIS A 250 -20.44 -4.24 19.84
N TYR A 251 -19.43 -3.93 19.02
CA TYR A 251 -19.38 -4.33 17.60
C TYR A 251 -18.82 -5.73 17.38
N THR A 252 -18.33 -6.40 18.42
CA THR A 252 -18.01 -7.83 18.35
C THR A 252 -19.31 -8.61 18.48
N HIS A 253 -19.77 -9.31 17.42
CA HIS A 253 -20.63 -10.52 17.36
C HIS A 253 -21.31 -10.64 15.98
N GLY A 254 -20.52 -10.74 14.91
CA GLY A 254 -21.00 -11.11 13.58
C GLY A 254 -19.89 -11.85 12.86
N GLY A 255 -20.09 -13.15 12.59
CA GLY A 255 -19.12 -13.98 11.89
C GLY A 255 -18.67 -13.35 10.57
N ILE A 256 -17.37 -13.43 10.32
CA ILE A 256 -16.75 -12.96 9.09
C ILE A 256 -17.29 -13.82 7.93
N ASN A 257 -18.25 -13.30 7.15
CA ASN A 257 -18.43 -13.75 5.78
C ASN A 257 -17.38 -13.01 4.93
N TYR A 258 -16.40 -13.75 4.41
CA TYR A 258 -15.48 -13.29 3.37
C TYR A 258 -16.22 -13.19 2.02
N GLU A 259 -17.21 -12.32 1.96
CA GLU A 259 -17.79 -11.81 0.72
C GLU A 259 -18.15 -10.37 1.01
N PHE A 260 -17.28 -9.42 0.65
CA PHE A 260 -17.66 -8.05 0.27
C PHE A 260 -16.39 -7.26 -0.04
N CYS A 261 -15.82 -7.54 -1.22
CA CYS A 261 -15.04 -6.57 -1.97
C CYS A 261 -16.02 -5.72 -2.78
N ASP A 262 -16.92 -4.99 -2.10
CA ASP A 262 -17.92 -4.14 -2.74
C ASP A 262 -18.61 -3.34 -1.64
N ARG A 263 -18.04 -2.18 -1.27
CA ARG A 263 -18.78 -0.97 -0.88
C ARG A 263 -17.90 0.09 -0.20
N PHE A 264 -17.75 1.21 -0.93
CA PHE A 264 -17.42 2.58 -0.49
C PHE A 264 -15.97 2.84 -0.02
N ASN A 265 -15.33 3.98 -0.29
CA ASN A 265 -15.51 5.17 -1.13
C ASN A 265 -14.17 5.92 -1.02
#